data_AF-A0A522WUZ8-F1
#
_entry.id   AF-A0A522WUZ8-F1
#
_cell.length_a   1.000
_cell.length_b   1.000
_cell.length_c   1.000
_cell.angle_alpha   90.00
_cell.angle_beta   90.00
_cell.angle_gamma   90.00
#
_symmetry.space_group_name_H-M   'P 1'
#
loop_
_entity.id
_entity.type
_entity.pdbx_description
1 polymer ?
#
loop_
_entity_poly.entity_id
_entity_poly.type
_entity_poly.pdbx_seq_one_letter_code
_entity_poly.pdbx_strand_id
1 'polypeptide(L)'
;LAGPAEALADAAAPLRKRRSHPGYRLGRAAEHLGAGSLAELLGLHYSRWRGMPEPVPGARPAASRFSGPPPPVGDAALATMLLDVEGYLPDDLCVKTDRATMAASLEARLPFLDPAIAEFAWSLPTALKIEGDTGKAVLRRVLYRHVPRALVDRPKMGFEVPLRRWLTGRLRDWADDLLAEDRLRRQGWLNAAMVARCWSEHRSGAKNWQTEIWHALMLQAWLDQPLPLPLDPSGSSRRGD
;
A
#
# COMPACT_ATOMS: atom_id res chain seq x y z
N LEU A 1 -12.04 17.19 -25.87
CA LEU A 1 -10.73 16.88 -25.25
C LEU A 1 -10.89 17.16 -23.77
N ALA A 2 -11.20 16.14 -22.98
CA ALA A 2 -11.37 16.29 -21.55
C ALA A 2 -10.04 16.72 -20.93
N GLY A 3 -10.06 17.73 -20.06
CA GLY A 3 -8.83 18.26 -19.45
C GLY A 3 -8.16 17.20 -18.55
N PRO A 4 -6.86 17.35 -18.23
CA PRO A 4 -6.17 16.44 -17.30
C PRO A 4 -6.92 16.28 -15.96
N ALA A 5 -7.61 17.32 -15.50
CA ALA A 5 -8.46 17.28 -14.29
C ALA A 5 -9.69 16.35 -14.39
N GLU A 6 -10.32 16.23 -15.56
CA GLU A 6 -11.48 15.36 -15.78
C GLU A 6 -11.06 13.89 -15.88
N ALA A 7 -9.94 13.62 -16.56
CA ALA A 7 -9.34 12.27 -16.60
C ALA A 7 -8.88 11.80 -15.21
N LEU A 8 -8.38 12.72 -14.37
CA LEU A 8 -8.01 12.46 -12.97
C LEU A 8 -9.24 12.20 -12.08
N ALA A 9 -10.35 12.90 -12.33
CA ALA A 9 -11.60 12.72 -11.59
C ALA A 9 -12.24 11.34 -11.83
N ASP A 10 -12.21 10.87 -13.08
CA ASP A 10 -12.75 9.56 -13.45
C ASP A 10 -11.89 8.40 -12.92
N ALA A 11 -10.55 8.55 -12.92
CA ALA A 11 -9.64 7.57 -12.34
C ALA A 11 -9.78 7.46 -10.80
N ALA A 12 -10.20 8.54 -10.13
CA ALA A 12 -10.36 8.60 -8.67
C ALA A 12 -11.75 8.16 -8.17
N ALA A 13 -12.75 8.01 -9.05
CA ALA A 13 -14.14 7.71 -8.70
C ALA A 13 -14.34 6.45 -7.82
N PRO A 14 -13.59 5.34 -7.99
CA PRO A 14 -13.74 4.14 -7.15
C PRO A 14 -13.24 4.30 -5.70
N LEU A 15 -12.45 5.34 -5.41
CA LEU A 15 -11.80 5.55 -4.09
C LEU A 15 -12.72 6.23 -3.06
N ARG A 16 -13.96 6.60 -3.45
CA ARG A 16 -14.84 7.53 -2.70
C ARG A 16 -15.61 6.94 -1.52
N LYS A 17 -15.55 5.63 -1.25
CA LYS A 17 -16.40 4.99 -0.22
C LYS A 17 -15.62 4.35 0.93
N ARG A 18 -15.07 5.17 1.84
CA ARG A 18 -14.80 4.78 3.24
C ARG A 18 -15.11 5.92 4.21
N ARG A 19 -15.73 5.59 5.35
CA ARG A 19 -16.01 6.53 6.45
C ARG A 19 -14.67 7.10 6.95
N SER A 20 -14.44 8.37 6.66
CA SER A 20 -13.30 9.13 7.15
C SER A 20 -13.79 10.51 7.59
N HIS A 21 -13.15 11.08 8.61
CA HIS A 21 -13.49 12.37 9.21
C HIS A 21 -13.61 13.49 8.15
N PRO A 22 -14.56 14.45 8.26
CA PRO A 22 -14.75 15.56 7.32
C PRO A 22 -13.47 16.35 6.97
N GLY A 23 -12.70 16.83 7.96
CA GLY A 23 -11.41 17.51 7.71
C GLY A 23 -10.35 16.65 7.01
N TYR A 24 -10.33 15.33 7.25
CA TYR A 24 -9.46 14.39 6.54
C TYR A 24 -9.90 14.14 5.08
N ARG A 25 -11.19 14.32 4.78
CA ARG A 25 -11.71 14.27 3.38
C ARG A 25 -11.35 15.52 2.61
N LEU A 26 -11.47 16.69 3.23
CA LEU A 26 -11.08 17.96 2.62
C LEU A 26 -9.57 18.00 2.36
N GLY A 27 -8.75 17.54 3.30
CA GLY A 27 -7.29 17.41 3.12
C GLY A 27 -6.93 16.48 1.96
N ARG A 28 -7.51 15.26 1.89
CA ARG A 28 -7.25 14.36 0.76
C ARG A 28 -7.74 14.91 -0.58
N ALA A 29 -8.93 15.51 -0.62
CA ALA A 29 -9.45 16.08 -1.86
C ALA A 29 -8.55 17.23 -2.34
N ALA A 30 -8.07 18.09 -1.43
CA ALA A 30 -7.11 19.15 -1.74
C ALA A 30 -5.75 18.59 -2.19
N GLU A 31 -5.23 17.55 -1.55
CA GLU A 31 -4.00 16.86 -1.96
C GLU A 31 -4.13 16.25 -3.37
N HIS A 32 -5.29 15.63 -3.68
CA HIS A 32 -5.55 15.07 -5.00
C HIS A 32 -5.70 16.15 -6.08
N LEU A 33 -6.30 17.29 -5.73
CA LEU A 33 -6.44 18.45 -6.62
C LEU A 33 -5.11 19.21 -6.80
N GLY A 34 -4.20 19.10 -5.83
CA GLY A 34 -2.87 19.73 -5.86
C GLY A 34 -1.77 18.88 -6.50
N ALA A 35 -2.04 17.61 -6.82
CA ALA A 35 -1.07 16.74 -7.48
C ALA A 35 -0.74 17.28 -8.88
N GLY A 36 0.53 17.58 -9.13
CA GLY A 36 1.04 18.10 -10.40
C GLY A 36 1.26 17.02 -11.46
N SER A 37 1.17 15.74 -11.10
CA SER A 37 1.33 14.62 -12.02
C SER A 37 0.58 13.36 -11.60
N LEU A 38 0.41 12.42 -12.55
CA LEU A 38 -0.13 11.09 -12.28
C LEU A 38 0.73 10.28 -11.30
N ALA A 39 2.07 10.38 -11.43
CA ALA A 39 3.00 9.71 -10.52
C ALA A 39 2.80 10.19 -9.09
N GLU A 40 2.65 11.51 -8.90
CA GLU A 40 2.38 12.11 -7.60
C GLU A 40 1.02 11.67 -7.04
N LEU A 41 -0.03 11.64 -7.87
CA LEU A 41 -1.35 11.16 -7.45
C LEU A 41 -1.31 9.70 -6.97
N LEU A 42 -0.58 8.84 -7.68
CA LEU A 42 -0.36 7.44 -7.28
C LEU A 42 0.49 7.35 -6.01
N GLY A 43 1.51 8.19 -5.87
CA GLY A 43 2.30 8.33 -4.65
C GLY A 43 1.44 8.68 -3.45
N LEU A 44 0.47 9.59 -3.59
CA LEU A 44 -0.51 9.91 -2.54
C LEU A 44 -1.42 8.71 -2.22
N HIS A 45 -1.73 7.84 -3.17
CA HIS A 45 -2.48 6.62 -2.92
C HIS A 45 -1.71 5.65 -2.00
N TYR A 46 -0.41 5.51 -2.24
CA TYR A 46 0.48 4.63 -1.47
C TYR A 46 1.00 5.26 -0.17
N SER A 47 1.05 6.59 -0.11
CA SER A 47 1.54 7.34 1.04
C SER A 47 0.57 7.29 2.24
N ARG A 48 1.17 7.24 3.42
CA ARG A 48 0.54 7.00 4.72
C ARG A 48 0.95 8.11 5.67
N TRP A 49 0.19 8.31 6.75
CA TRP A 49 0.39 9.44 7.66
C TRP A 49 0.28 10.82 6.99
N ARG A 50 -0.46 10.92 5.88
CA ARG A 50 -0.66 12.16 5.12
C ARG A 50 -1.35 13.24 5.95
N GLY A 51 -0.91 14.48 5.79
CA GLY A 51 -1.43 15.65 6.50
C GLY A 51 -1.19 15.63 8.02
N MET A 52 -0.35 14.72 8.53
CA MET A 52 -0.02 14.63 9.95
C MET A 52 1.31 15.36 10.23
N PRO A 53 1.41 16.11 11.33
CA PRO A 53 2.66 16.76 11.70
C PRO A 53 3.69 15.71 12.11
N GLU A 54 4.69 15.51 11.26
CA GLU A 54 5.99 14.89 11.56
C GLU A 54 5.92 13.63 12.45
N PRO A 55 5.44 12.48 11.92
CA PRO A 55 5.39 11.22 12.66
C PRO A 55 6.74 10.70 13.12
N VAL A 56 7.80 11.07 12.40
CA VAL A 56 9.20 10.82 12.74
C VAL A 56 9.87 12.19 12.84
N PRO A 57 10.23 12.65 14.05
CA PRO A 57 10.89 13.95 14.24
C PRO A 57 12.16 14.09 13.40
N GLY A 58 12.31 15.22 12.72
CA GLY A 58 13.41 15.55 11.81
C GLY A 58 13.38 14.85 10.45
N ALA A 59 12.43 13.94 10.21
CA ALA A 59 12.38 13.19 8.96
C ALA A 59 11.83 14.04 7.81
N ARG A 60 12.43 13.84 6.62
CA ARG A 60 11.92 14.39 5.36
C ARG A 60 11.44 13.24 4.48
N PRO A 61 10.43 13.45 3.63
CA PRO A 61 10.07 12.45 2.63
C PRO A 61 11.29 12.07 1.81
N ALA A 62 11.60 10.78 1.74
CA ALA A 62 12.61 10.28 0.83
C ALA A 62 12.12 10.46 -0.62
N ALA A 63 13.06 10.70 -1.54
CA ALA A 63 12.74 10.64 -2.96
C ALA A 63 12.19 9.24 -3.28
N SER A 64 11.07 9.20 -3.99
CA SER A 64 10.43 7.97 -4.42
C SER A 64 10.22 7.98 -5.93
N ARG A 65 9.94 6.81 -6.50
CA ARG A 65 9.48 6.66 -7.89
C ARG A 65 8.21 7.50 -8.21
N PHE A 66 7.47 7.90 -7.18
CA PHE A 66 6.27 8.74 -7.30
C PHE A 66 6.55 10.24 -7.17
N SER A 67 7.79 10.61 -6.83
CA SER A 67 8.22 12.00 -6.64
C SER A 67 8.78 12.64 -7.92
N GLY A 68 8.94 11.85 -8.98
CA GLY A 68 9.45 12.28 -10.29
C GLY A 68 8.36 12.48 -11.34
N PRO A 69 8.73 12.91 -12.56
CA PRO A 69 7.79 12.97 -13.68
C PRO A 69 7.22 11.57 -13.98
N PRO A 70 5.99 11.48 -14.52
CA PRO A 70 5.42 10.19 -14.90
C PRO A 70 6.29 9.52 -15.98
N PRO A 71 6.28 8.17 -16.05
CA PRO A 71 7.01 7.46 -17.08
C PRO A 71 6.61 7.94 -18.48
N PRO A 72 7.56 8.01 -19.45
CA PRO A 72 7.31 8.52 -20.80
C PRO A 72 6.61 7.47 -21.68
N VAL A 73 5.43 7.03 -21.27
CA VAL A 73 4.61 6.05 -21.99
C VAL A 73 3.38 6.71 -22.62
N GLY A 74 2.88 6.12 -23.71
CA GLY A 74 1.90 6.75 -24.59
C GLY A 74 0.50 6.98 -24.01
N ASP A 75 0.18 6.42 -22.84
CA ASP A 75 -1.09 6.69 -22.15
C ASP A 75 -0.98 6.57 -20.61
N ALA A 76 -1.94 7.18 -19.91
CA ALA A 76 -1.98 7.23 -18.44
C ALA A 76 -2.21 5.86 -17.77
N ALA A 77 -2.91 4.93 -18.45
CA ALA A 77 -3.15 3.60 -17.91
C ALA A 77 -1.86 2.77 -17.93
N LEU A 78 -1.08 2.85 -19.02
CA LEU A 78 0.25 2.26 -19.13
C LEU A 78 1.21 2.88 -18.11
N ALA A 79 1.15 4.19 -17.89
CA ALA A 79 1.98 4.85 -16.87
C ALA A 79 1.66 4.31 -15.47
N THR A 80 0.38 4.12 -15.17
CA THR A 80 -0.07 3.51 -13.91
C THR A 80 0.40 2.05 -13.79
N MET A 81 0.24 1.25 -14.84
CA MET A 81 0.72 -0.14 -14.88
C MET A 81 2.23 -0.23 -14.65
N LEU A 82 3.01 0.68 -15.23
CA LEU A 82 4.46 0.69 -15.08
C LEU A 82 4.87 0.99 -13.64
N LEU A 83 4.30 2.05 -13.06
CA LEU A 83 4.55 2.44 -11.67
C LEU A 83 4.14 1.34 -10.68
N ASP A 84 3.05 0.61 -10.97
CA ASP A 84 2.63 -0.55 -10.18
C ASP A 84 3.62 -1.71 -10.26
N VAL A 85 4.09 -2.06 -11.46
CA VAL A 85 5.08 -3.14 -11.67
C VAL A 85 6.42 -2.81 -11.02
N GLU A 86 6.84 -1.55 -11.05
CA GLU A 86 8.10 -1.15 -10.44
C GLU A 86 8.00 -1.05 -8.91
N GLY A 87 6.83 -0.65 -8.37
CA GLY A 87 6.64 -0.37 -6.95
C GLY A 87 5.66 -1.29 -6.24
N TYR A 88 4.36 -1.01 -6.38
CA TYR A 88 3.31 -1.66 -5.56
C TYR A 88 3.34 -3.20 -5.65
N LEU A 89 3.57 -3.74 -6.84
CA LEU A 89 3.61 -5.18 -7.06
C LEU A 89 4.77 -5.85 -6.30
N PRO A 90 6.06 -5.49 -6.53
CA PRO A 90 7.17 -6.12 -5.82
C PRO A 90 7.20 -5.75 -4.33
N ASP A 91 6.93 -4.48 -3.98
CA ASP A 91 7.18 -3.94 -2.64
C ASP A 91 6.00 -4.15 -1.67
N ASP A 92 4.80 -4.46 -2.15
CA ASP A 92 3.63 -4.69 -1.29
C ASP A 92 3.02 -6.08 -1.47
N LEU A 93 2.78 -6.52 -2.70
CA LEU A 93 2.04 -7.76 -2.97
C LEU A 93 2.95 -9.00 -2.98
N CYS A 94 4.00 -8.99 -3.78
CA CYS A 94 4.90 -10.13 -3.94
C CYS A 94 5.66 -10.42 -2.65
N VAL A 95 6.26 -9.40 -2.03
CA VAL A 95 7.03 -9.56 -0.78
C VAL A 95 6.18 -10.14 0.36
N LYS A 96 4.92 -9.73 0.49
CA LYS A 96 4.03 -10.27 1.54
C LYS A 96 3.66 -11.71 1.26
N THR A 97 3.35 -12.01 0.01
CA THR A 97 2.98 -13.37 -0.41
C THR A 97 4.15 -14.32 -0.16
N ASP A 98 5.33 -13.98 -0.68
CA ASP A 98 6.55 -14.78 -0.54
C ASP A 98 6.90 -15.04 0.94
N ARG A 99 7.00 -13.98 1.75
CA ARG A 99 7.34 -14.11 3.18
C ARG A 99 6.31 -14.93 3.95
N ALA A 100 5.03 -14.76 3.66
CA ALA A 100 3.97 -15.49 4.34
C ALA A 100 3.95 -16.98 3.95
N THR A 101 4.14 -17.31 2.67
CA THR A 101 4.14 -18.71 2.23
C THR A 101 5.42 -19.42 2.66
N MET A 102 6.58 -18.78 2.54
CA MET A 102 7.86 -19.36 2.95
C MET A 102 7.94 -19.59 4.46
N ALA A 103 7.32 -18.72 5.27
CA ALA A 103 7.17 -18.95 6.71
C ALA A 103 6.36 -20.22 7.05
N ALA A 104 5.55 -20.70 6.11
CA ALA A 104 4.80 -21.95 6.22
C ALA A 104 5.40 -23.08 5.35
N SER A 105 6.63 -22.92 4.84
CA SER A 105 7.29 -23.86 3.92
C SER A 105 6.48 -24.17 2.66
N LEU A 106 5.71 -23.18 2.17
CA LEU A 106 4.94 -23.23 0.94
C LEU A 106 5.55 -22.34 -0.14
N GLU A 107 5.60 -22.85 -1.37
CA GLU A 107 6.02 -22.08 -2.54
C GLU A 107 4.79 -21.49 -3.25
N ALA A 108 4.68 -20.16 -3.27
CA ALA A 108 3.63 -19.47 -4.03
C ALA A 108 4.04 -19.33 -5.50
N ARG A 109 3.15 -19.70 -6.42
CA ARG A 109 3.29 -19.43 -7.85
C ARG A 109 2.31 -18.34 -8.27
N LEU A 110 2.76 -17.40 -9.10
CA LEU A 110 1.97 -16.25 -9.57
C LEU A 110 1.81 -16.30 -11.11
N PRO A 111 0.89 -17.10 -11.66
CA PRO A 111 0.79 -17.35 -13.11
C PRO A 111 0.59 -16.09 -13.96
N PHE A 112 -0.05 -15.05 -13.41
CA PHE A 112 -0.23 -13.77 -14.11
C PHE A 112 1.06 -12.95 -14.26
N LEU A 113 2.13 -13.32 -13.55
CA LEU A 113 3.45 -12.71 -13.65
C LEU A 113 4.41 -13.54 -14.52
N ASP A 114 3.91 -14.58 -15.19
CA ASP A 114 4.68 -15.26 -16.22
C ASP A 114 5.13 -14.25 -17.30
N PRO A 115 6.41 -14.25 -17.72
CA PRO A 115 6.91 -13.28 -18.68
C PRO A 115 6.10 -13.21 -19.98
N ALA A 116 5.66 -14.36 -20.52
CA ALA A 116 4.89 -14.38 -21.76
C ALA A 116 3.49 -13.77 -21.58
N ILE A 117 2.85 -14.01 -20.42
CA ILE A 117 1.57 -13.38 -20.07
C ILE A 117 1.74 -11.88 -19.86
N ALA A 118 2.80 -11.46 -19.18
CA ALA A 118 3.10 -10.06 -18.94
C ALA A 118 3.35 -9.33 -20.27
N GLU A 119 4.26 -9.84 -21.12
CA GLU A 119 4.57 -9.27 -22.44
C GLU A 119 3.33 -9.15 -23.31
N PHE A 120 2.50 -10.21 -23.38
CA PHE A 120 1.23 -10.16 -24.08
C PHE A 120 0.32 -9.07 -23.52
N ALA A 121 0.13 -9.01 -22.19
CA ALA A 121 -0.69 -7.99 -21.55
C ALA A 121 -0.18 -6.57 -21.81
N TRP A 122 1.13 -6.37 -21.90
CA TRP A 122 1.74 -5.08 -22.23
C TRP A 122 1.49 -4.67 -23.69
N SER A 123 1.56 -5.62 -24.63
CA SER A 123 1.33 -5.37 -26.07
C SER A 123 -0.11 -5.00 -26.44
N LEU A 124 -1.09 -5.33 -25.58
CA LEU A 124 -2.50 -5.05 -25.88
C LEU A 124 -2.80 -3.55 -25.84
N PRO A 125 -3.61 -3.03 -26.79
CA PRO A 125 -4.18 -1.70 -26.71
C PRO A 125 -4.95 -1.49 -25.40
N THR A 126 -4.83 -0.30 -24.80
CA THR A 126 -5.50 0.05 -23.54
C THR A 126 -7.02 -0.10 -23.62
N ALA A 127 -7.64 0.16 -24.78
CA ALA A 127 -9.07 -0.05 -25.02
C ALA A 127 -9.53 -1.52 -24.90
N LEU A 128 -8.61 -2.50 -24.96
CA LEU A 128 -8.93 -3.91 -24.69
C LEU A 128 -8.79 -4.26 -23.20
N LYS A 129 -8.04 -3.46 -22.43
CA LYS A 129 -7.85 -3.64 -20.98
C LYS A 129 -8.97 -2.96 -20.19
N ILE A 130 -9.43 -1.82 -20.67
CA ILE A 130 -10.43 -0.95 -20.03
C ILE A 130 -11.53 -0.63 -21.04
N GLU A 131 -12.78 -0.94 -20.68
CA GLU A 131 -13.97 -0.67 -21.47
C GLU A 131 -14.95 0.16 -20.63
N GLY A 132 -15.05 1.47 -20.91
CA GLY A 132 -15.77 2.41 -20.04
C GLY A 132 -15.17 2.46 -18.64
N ASP A 133 -15.97 2.18 -17.61
CA ASP A 133 -15.54 2.06 -16.21
C ASP A 133 -15.08 0.63 -15.84
N THR A 134 -15.14 -0.31 -16.80
CA THR A 134 -14.85 -1.72 -16.58
C THR A 134 -13.39 -2.04 -16.90
N GLY A 135 -12.58 -2.18 -15.85
CA GLY A 135 -11.23 -2.72 -15.97
C GLY A 135 -11.21 -4.25 -16.17
N LYS A 136 -10.06 -4.78 -16.60
CA LYS A 136 -9.85 -6.21 -16.89
C LYS A 136 -10.77 -6.73 -18.01
N ALA A 137 -11.16 -5.89 -18.97
CA ALA A 137 -12.17 -6.21 -19.97
C ALA A 137 -11.83 -7.47 -20.78
N VAL A 138 -10.64 -7.55 -21.37
CA VAL A 138 -10.16 -8.75 -22.09
C VAL A 138 -10.16 -10.01 -21.21
N LEU A 139 -9.69 -9.89 -19.97
CA LEU A 139 -9.65 -11.02 -19.03
C LEU A 139 -11.06 -11.50 -18.66
N ARG A 140 -11.99 -10.57 -18.43
CA ARG A 140 -13.41 -10.88 -18.17
C ARG A 140 -14.04 -11.62 -19.35
N ARG A 141 -13.80 -11.17 -20.59
CA ARG A 141 -14.29 -11.81 -21.82
C ARG A 141 -13.80 -13.26 -21.96
N VAL A 142 -12.55 -13.55 -21.57
CA VAL A 142 -12.03 -14.91 -21.50
C VAL A 142 -12.74 -15.70 -20.40
N LEU A 143 -12.82 -15.15 -19.19
CA LEU A 143 -13.41 -15.83 -18.04
C LEU A 143 -14.89 -16.18 -18.23
N TYR A 144 -15.68 -15.36 -18.93
CA TYR A 144 -17.08 -15.66 -19.24
C TYR A 144 -17.28 -16.96 -20.05
N ARG A 145 -16.22 -17.49 -20.68
CA ARG A 145 -16.26 -18.78 -21.39
C ARG A 145 -16.08 -19.98 -20.46
N HIS A 146 -15.56 -19.78 -19.26
CA HIS A 146 -15.11 -20.83 -18.36
C HIS A 146 -15.82 -20.84 -17.01
N VAL A 147 -16.30 -19.69 -16.54
CA VAL A 147 -16.95 -19.55 -15.23
C VAL A 147 -18.24 -18.73 -15.32
N PRO A 148 -19.23 -18.98 -14.44
CA PRO A 148 -20.48 -18.22 -14.41
C PRO A 148 -20.23 -16.71 -14.30
N ARG A 149 -20.94 -15.93 -15.11
CA ARG A 149 -20.86 -14.45 -15.10
C ARG A 149 -21.01 -13.86 -13.70
N ALA A 150 -21.93 -14.41 -12.89
CA ALA A 150 -22.15 -13.99 -11.51
C ALA A 150 -20.90 -14.05 -10.61
N LEU A 151 -19.91 -14.91 -10.92
CA LEU A 151 -18.63 -14.95 -10.19
C LEU A 151 -17.63 -13.90 -10.69
N VAL A 152 -17.64 -13.63 -12.00
CA VAL A 152 -16.74 -12.65 -12.65
C VAL A 152 -17.20 -11.21 -12.38
N ASP A 153 -18.50 -10.98 -12.35
CA ASP A 153 -19.13 -9.67 -12.21
C ASP A 153 -19.26 -9.18 -10.76
N ARG A 154 -18.70 -9.94 -9.80
CA ARG A 154 -18.68 -9.51 -8.41
C ARG A 154 -17.91 -8.19 -8.25
N PRO A 155 -18.36 -7.31 -7.34
CA PRO A 155 -17.59 -6.12 -6.99
C PRO A 155 -16.15 -6.48 -6.59
N LYS A 156 -15.18 -5.65 -6.97
CA LYS A 156 -13.78 -5.83 -6.60
C LYS A 156 -13.66 -5.83 -5.08
N MET A 157 -13.25 -6.97 -4.53
CA MET A 157 -12.88 -7.09 -3.12
C MET A 157 -11.36 -6.93 -3.00
N GLY A 158 -10.92 -6.04 -2.12
CA GLY A 158 -9.50 -5.93 -1.79
C GLY A 158 -9.05 -7.07 -0.87
N PHE A 159 -7.74 -7.34 -0.86
CA PHE A 159 -7.11 -8.29 0.05
C PHE A 159 -6.77 -7.64 1.41
N GLU A 160 -7.73 -6.92 1.97
CA GLU A 160 -7.46 -6.17 3.19
C GLU A 160 -7.52 -7.06 4.42
N VAL A 161 -6.44 -7.01 5.19
CA VAL A 161 -6.38 -7.57 6.52
C VAL A 161 -7.35 -6.79 7.43
N PRO A 162 -8.18 -7.45 8.25
CA PRO A 162 -9.17 -6.78 9.10
C PRO A 162 -8.52 -6.14 10.34
N LEU A 163 -7.57 -5.23 10.11
CA LEU A 163 -6.70 -4.63 11.12
C LEU A 163 -7.50 -3.94 12.23
N ARG A 164 -8.52 -3.13 11.90
CA ARG A 164 -9.38 -2.53 12.93
C ARG A 164 -9.94 -3.58 13.90
N ARG A 165 -10.50 -4.69 13.37
CA ARG A 165 -11.07 -5.75 14.21
C ARG A 165 -10.01 -6.41 15.09
N TRP A 166 -8.80 -6.58 14.58
CA TRP A 166 -7.71 -7.19 15.34
C TRP A 166 -7.16 -6.25 16.41
N LEU A 167 -6.91 -4.98 16.08
CA LEU A 167 -6.38 -3.96 16.97
C LEU A 167 -7.37 -3.54 18.06
N THR A 168 -8.68 -3.63 17.81
CA THR A 168 -9.71 -3.43 18.85
C THR A 168 -10.10 -4.74 19.55
N GLY A 169 -9.41 -5.84 19.27
CA GLY A 169 -9.72 -7.17 19.76
C GLY A 169 -8.46 -7.92 20.17
N ARG A 170 -8.19 -9.05 19.52
CA ARG A 170 -7.11 -9.99 19.90
C ARG A 170 -5.69 -9.43 19.92
N LEU A 171 -5.42 -8.33 19.21
CA LEU A 171 -4.10 -7.69 19.16
C LEU A 171 -4.05 -6.40 20.00
N ARG A 172 -5.11 -6.09 20.76
CA ARG A 172 -5.20 -4.84 21.51
C ARG A 172 -4.08 -4.73 22.55
N ASP A 173 -3.94 -5.73 23.40
CA ASP A 173 -2.98 -5.67 24.52
C ASP A 173 -1.54 -5.60 24.00
N TRP A 174 -1.23 -6.42 22.98
CA TRP A 174 0.04 -6.34 22.25
C TRP A 174 0.32 -4.94 21.67
N ALA A 175 -0.71 -4.29 21.11
CA ALA A 175 -0.56 -2.94 20.59
C ALA A 175 -0.45 -1.88 21.70
N ASP A 176 -1.17 -2.05 22.82
CA ASP A 176 -1.07 -1.19 24.00
C ASP A 176 0.35 -1.20 24.58
N ASP A 177 0.99 -2.37 24.66
CA ASP A 177 2.36 -2.53 25.14
C ASP A 177 3.39 -1.85 24.22
N LEU A 178 3.31 -2.11 22.91
CA LEU A 178 4.26 -1.59 21.93
C LEU A 178 4.13 -0.07 21.74
N LEU A 179 2.93 0.48 21.91
CA LEU A 179 2.64 1.91 21.69
C LEU A 179 2.57 2.71 22.99
N ALA A 180 2.99 2.14 24.12
CA ALA A 180 3.05 2.84 25.39
C ALA A 180 3.88 4.14 25.25
N GLU A 181 3.32 5.27 25.66
CA GLU A 181 3.92 6.58 25.37
C GLU A 181 5.33 6.73 25.95
N ASP A 182 5.56 6.28 27.19
CA ASP A 182 6.88 6.32 27.82
C ASP A 182 7.92 5.50 27.05
N ARG A 183 7.51 4.35 26.47
CA ARG A 183 8.36 3.52 25.64
C ARG A 183 8.75 4.27 24.36
N LEU A 184 7.77 4.86 23.68
CA LEU A 184 8.01 5.66 22.47
C LEU A 184 8.94 6.86 22.76
N ARG A 185 8.72 7.55 23.88
CA ARG A 185 9.57 8.67 24.34
C ARG A 185 11.01 8.24 24.60
N ARG A 186 11.22 7.12 25.30
CA ARG A 186 12.56 6.59 25.59
C ARG A 186 13.33 6.23 24.32
N GLN A 187 12.64 5.71 23.31
CA GLN A 187 13.27 5.30 22.05
C GLN A 187 13.53 6.48 21.10
N GLY A 188 12.69 7.52 21.13
CA GLY A 188 12.90 8.75 20.37
C GLY A 188 12.66 8.68 18.85
N TRP A 189 12.28 7.52 18.30
CA TRP A 189 12.05 7.37 16.85
C TRP A 189 10.75 7.99 16.34
N LEU A 190 9.69 7.94 17.15
CA LEU A 190 8.35 8.38 16.77
C LEU A 190 7.91 9.57 17.61
N ASN A 191 7.07 10.44 17.04
CA ASN A 191 6.36 11.45 17.81
C ASN A 191 5.37 10.78 18.76
N ALA A 192 5.83 10.51 19.99
CA ALA A 192 5.13 9.71 20.99
C ALA A 192 3.73 10.26 21.30
N ALA A 193 3.61 11.58 21.51
CA ALA A 193 2.34 12.22 21.82
C ALA A 193 1.33 12.08 20.66
N MET A 194 1.79 12.22 19.41
CA MET A 194 0.93 12.05 18.25
C MET A 194 0.47 10.60 18.10
N VAL A 195 1.39 9.64 18.22
CA VAL A 195 1.06 8.20 18.10
C VAL A 195 0.08 7.79 19.21
N ALA A 196 0.32 8.21 20.45
CA ALA A 196 -0.57 7.95 21.58
C ALA A 196 -1.98 8.51 21.35
N ARG A 197 -2.09 9.75 20.81
CA ARG A 197 -3.39 10.33 20.43
C ARG A 197 -4.09 9.51 19.35
N CYS A 198 -3.40 9.19 18.26
CA CYS A 198 -3.97 8.37 17.18
C CYS A 198 -4.43 7.00 17.70
N TRP A 199 -3.66 6.39 18.60
CA TRP A 199 -4.00 5.10 19.18
C TRP A 199 -5.25 5.18 20.06
N SER A 200 -5.34 6.20 20.92
CA SER A 200 -6.53 6.48 21.74
C SER A 200 -7.80 6.72 20.90
N GLU A 201 -7.69 7.52 19.84
CA GLU A 201 -8.79 7.76 18.89
C GLU A 201 -9.20 6.48 18.15
N HIS A 202 -8.25 5.60 17.82
CA HIS A 202 -8.54 4.31 17.18
C HIS A 202 -9.28 3.37 18.11
N ARG A 203 -8.79 3.22 19.35
CA ARG A 203 -9.37 2.35 20.37
C ARG A 203 -10.78 2.77 20.75
N SER A 204 -11.03 4.07 20.92
CA SER A 204 -12.35 4.61 21.21
C SER A 204 -13.32 4.54 20.03
N GLY A 205 -12.82 4.29 18.82
CA GLY A 205 -13.60 4.32 17.59
C GLY A 205 -13.91 5.73 17.10
N ALA A 206 -13.40 6.78 17.74
CA ALA A 206 -13.54 8.17 17.32
C ALA A 206 -12.99 8.38 15.90
N LYS A 207 -11.87 7.71 15.57
CA LYS A 207 -11.28 7.76 14.22
C LYS A 207 -10.56 6.47 13.85
N ASN A 208 -10.67 6.04 12.60
CA ASN A 208 -9.99 4.83 12.13
C ASN A 208 -8.56 5.13 11.66
N TRP A 209 -7.58 4.82 12.51
CA TRP A 209 -6.14 4.86 12.23
C TRP A 209 -5.49 3.50 11.98
N GLN A 210 -6.24 2.47 11.57
CA GLN A 210 -5.73 1.08 11.54
C GLN A 210 -4.42 0.91 10.75
N THR A 211 -4.24 1.66 9.67
CA THR A 211 -3.10 1.49 8.76
C THR A 211 -1.88 2.23 9.31
N GLU A 212 -2.07 3.47 9.76
CA GLU A 212 -1.05 4.29 10.42
C GLU A 212 -0.50 3.58 11.66
N ILE A 213 -1.40 3.15 12.55
CA ILE A 213 -1.04 2.43 13.78
C ILE A 213 -0.30 1.13 13.45
N TRP A 214 -0.72 0.40 12.41
CA TRP A 214 -0.01 -0.80 11.99
C TRP A 214 1.45 -0.53 11.60
N HIS A 215 1.75 0.57 10.90
CA HIS A 215 3.15 0.92 10.60
C HIS A 215 3.97 1.19 11.86
N ALA A 216 3.41 1.94 12.82
CA ALA A 216 4.09 2.19 14.09
C ALA A 216 4.34 0.88 14.85
N LEU A 217 3.36 -0.03 14.87
CA LEU A 217 3.49 -1.34 15.48
C LEU A 217 4.56 -2.21 14.81
N MET A 218 4.63 -2.22 13.47
CA MET A 218 5.67 -2.97 12.76
C MET A 218 7.07 -2.45 13.08
N LEU A 219 7.26 -1.12 13.16
CA LEU A 219 8.53 -0.54 13.60
C LEU A 219 8.86 -0.95 15.04
N GLN A 220 7.90 -0.81 15.96
CA GLN A 220 8.10 -1.17 17.36
C GLN A 220 8.42 -2.66 17.56
N ALA A 221 7.70 -3.54 16.86
CA ALA A 221 7.93 -4.97 16.90
C ALA A 221 9.30 -5.35 16.29
N TRP A 222 9.74 -4.63 15.26
CA TRP A 222 11.08 -4.82 14.69
C TRP A 222 12.19 -4.38 15.65
N LEU A 223 12.02 -3.25 16.35
CA LEU A 223 12.97 -2.77 17.36
C LEU A 223 13.10 -3.70 18.58
N ASP A 224 12.06 -4.50 18.87
CA ASP A 224 12.08 -5.50 19.94
C ASP A 224 12.81 -6.79 19.54
N GLN A 225 13.08 -7.00 18.25
CA GLN A 225 13.87 -8.15 17.83
C GLN A 225 15.33 -7.94 18.21
N PRO A 226 16.03 -8.99 18.70
CA PRO A 226 17.48 -8.94 18.80
C PRO A 226 18.03 -8.61 17.42
N LEU A 227 18.78 -7.52 17.30
CA LEU A 227 19.48 -7.23 16.04
C LEU A 227 20.30 -8.48 15.70
N PRO A 228 20.19 -9.03 14.48
CA PRO A 228 21.06 -10.12 14.08
C PRO A 228 22.50 -9.67 14.32
N LEU A 229 23.32 -10.55 14.90
CA LEU A 229 24.76 -10.30 15.10
C LEU A 229 25.32 -9.63 13.85
N PRO A 230 26.12 -8.56 13.97
CA PRO A 230 26.68 -7.89 12.81
C PRO A 230 27.33 -8.95 11.92
N LEU A 231 26.93 -8.99 10.65
CA LEU A 231 27.59 -9.83 9.65
C LEU A 231 29.07 -9.50 9.74
N ASP A 232 29.87 -10.50 10.10
CA ASP A 232 31.32 -10.36 10.20
C ASP A 232 31.85 -9.76 8.89
N PRO A 233 32.33 -8.51 8.89
CA PRO A 233 32.81 -7.87 7.67
C PRO A 233 34.07 -8.55 7.12
N SER A 234 34.69 -9.47 7.87
CA SER A 234 35.92 -10.17 7.48
C SER A 234 35.70 -11.46 6.67
N GLY A 235 34.45 -11.89 6.43
CA GLY A 235 34.17 -13.00 5.51
C GLY A 235 34.85 -14.33 5.88
N SER A 236 35.21 -14.55 7.15
CA SER A 236 35.75 -15.83 7.58
C SER A 236 34.60 -16.83 7.79
N SER A 237 34.17 -17.48 6.69
CA SER A 237 33.36 -18.68 6.82
C SER A 237 34.19 -19.69 7.62
N ARG A 238 33.78 -19.99 8.86
CA ARG A 238 34.25 -21.21 9.53
C ARG A 238 33.73 -22.40 8.73
N ARG A 239 34.53 -22.84 7.76
CA ARG A 239 34.60 -24.26 7.42
C ARG A 239 35.48 -24.87 8.50
N GLY A 240 34.88 -25.71 9.32
CA GLY A 240 35.57 -26.44 10.38
C GLY A 240 34.69 -27.60 10.79
N ASP A 241 34.97 -28.72 10.12
CA ASP A 241 34.79 -30.14 10.46
C ASP A 241 33.41 -30.71 10.82
#